data_AF-A0A542BQA7-F1
#
_entry.id   AF-A0A542BQA7-F1
#
_cell.length_a   1.000
_cell.length_b   1.000
_cell.length_c   1.000
_cell.angle_alpha   90.00
_cell.angle_beta   90.00
_cell.angle_gamma   90.00
#
_symmetry.space_group_name_H-M   'P 1'
#
loop_
_entity.id
_entity.type
_entity.pdbx_description
1 polymer ?
#
loop_
_entity_poly.entity_id
_entity_poly.type
_entity_poly.pdbx_seq_one_letter_code
_entity_poly.pdbx_strand_id
1 'polypeptide(L)'
;MIWIEQGLYLRVVQMENAPKPYPLDSGFSPHAAYRALGMYNPSETADAYFILSNDRDEIWFICNRHLRTVGLFPDIRDFRYLL
;
A
#
# COMPACT_ATOMS: atom_id res chain seq x y z
N MET A 1 4.83 -10.67 -15.04
CA MET A 1 3.82 -9.69 -14.58
C MET A 1 3.01 -10.40 -13.52
N ILE A 2 3.08 -9.96 -12.26
CA ILE A 2 2.29 -10.59 -11.20
C ILE A 2 0.91 -9.92 -11.24
N TRP A 3 -0.13 -10.73 -11.38
CA TRP A 3 -1.52 -10.29 -11.29
C TRP A 3 -1.80 -9.82 -9.86
N ILE A 4 -2.45 -8.65 -9.71
CA ILE A 4 -2.99 -8.18 -8.43
C ILE A 4 -4.50 -8.31 -8.45
N GLU A 5 -5.06 -8.85 -7.38
CA GLU A 5 -6.50 -9.01 -7.27
C GLU A 5 -7.20 -7.65 -7.20
N GLN A 6 -8.33 -7.52 -7.90
CA GLN A 6 -9.01 -6.24 -8.00
C GLN A 6 -9.65 -5.85 -6.67
N GLY A 7 -9.52 -4.56 -6.33
CA GLY A 7 -10.11 -4.04 -5.11
C GLY A 7 -9.36 -4.48 -3.84
N LEU A 8 -8.07 -4.84 -3.93
CA LEU A 8 -7.25 -5.03 -2.73
C LEU A 8 -7.03 -3.71 -1.99
N TYR A 9 -7.45 -3.67 -0.72
CA TYR A 9 -7.15 -2.58 0.20
C TYR A 9 -6.16 -3.02 1.27
N LEU A 10 -5.21 -2.13 1.56
CA LEU A 10 -4.10 -2.34 2.47
C LEU A 10 -4.08 -1.22 3.51
N ARG A 11 -3.73 -1.54 4.75
CA ARG A 11 -3.45 -0.54 5.79
C ARG A 11 -1.96 -0.46 6.07
N VAL A 12 -1.51 0.73 6.45
CA VAL A 12 -0.11 0.96 6.83
C VAL A 12 0.13 0.53 8.28
N VAL A 13 1.16 -0.28 8.46
CA VAL A 13 1.78 -0.63 9.74
C VAL A 13 3.27 -0.35 9.59
N GLN A 14 3.66 0.89 9.87
CA GLN A 14 5.07 1.29 9.78
C GLN A 14 5.91 0.46 10.76
N MET A 15 6.98 -0.15 10.26
CA MET A 15 7.94 -0.89 11.06
C MET A 15 9.21 -0.07 11.17
N GLU A 16 9.79 -0.02 12.36
CA GLU A 16 11.01 0.76 12.63
C GLU A 16 12.24 0.23 11.87
N ASN A 17 12.29 -1.08 11.55
CA ASN A 17 13.42 -1.74 10.88
C ASN A 17 13.08 -2.23 9.46
N ALA A 18 12.27 -1.47 8.72
CA ALA A 18 11.86 -1.80 7.35
C ALA A 18 12.39 -0.79 6.32
N PRO A 19 12.39 -1.14 5.02
CA PRO A 19 12.90 -0.28 3.96
C PRO A 19 12.17 1.06 3.92
N LYS A 20 12.94 2.15 3.79
CA LYS A 20 12.39 3.48 3.50
C LYS A 20 11.70 3.50 2.13
N PRO A 21 10.71 4.39 1.91
CA PRO A 21 10.24 5.45 2.79
C PRO A 21 9.40 4.94 3.98
N TYR A 22 9.44 5.68 5.09
CA TYR A 22 8.52 5.49 6.21
C TYR A 22 7.16 6.08 5.84
N PRO A 23 6.10 5.25 5.67
CA PRO A 23 4.87 5.73 5.06
C PRO A 23 4.14 6.76 5.93
N LEU A 24 4.20 6.66 7.26
CA LEU A 24 3.53 7.61 8.17
C LEU A 24 4.16 9.00 8.11
N ASP A 25 5.45 9.09 7.80
CA ASP A 25 6.12 10.38 7.57
C ASP A 25 5.84 10.93 6.16
N SER A 26 5.28 10.09 5.29
CA SER A 26 5.09 10.32 3.85
C SER A 26 3.61 10.41 3.47
N GLY A 27 2.78 10.97 4.36
CA GLY A 27 1.37 11.27 4.08
C GLY A 27 0.41 10.08 4.12
N PHE A 28 0.82 8.95 4.71
CA PHE A 28 -0.10 7.86 5.03
C PHE A 28 -0.56 7.92 6.49
N SER A 29 -1.73 7.35 6.75
CA SER A 29 -2.36 7.26 8.06
C SER A 29 -2.54 5.80 8.47
N PRO A 30 -2.36 5.45 9.76
CA PRO A 30 -2.70 4.12 10.26
C PRO A 30 -4.22 3.89 10.36
N HIS A 31 -5.03 4.94 10.18
CA HIS A 31 -6.48 4.94 10.29
C HIS A 31 -7.19 4.91 8.93
N ALA A 32 -6.47 4.62 7.85
CA ALA A 32 -7.04 4.52 6.53
C ALA A 32 -6.64 3.21 5.83
N ALA A 33 -7.55 2.74 4.99
CA ALA A 33 -7.33 1.66 4.04
C ALA A 33 -7.02 2.28 2.67
N TYR A 34 -6.00 1.80 1.99
CA TYR A 34 -5.51 2.31 0.72
C TYR A 34 -5.66 1.24 -0.36
N ARG A 35 -6.22 1.61 -1.50
CA ARG A 35 -6.38 0.73 -2.65
C ARG A 35 -5.02 0.47 -3.30
N ALA A 36 -4.67 -0.80 -3.49
CA ALA A 36 -3.51 -1.19 -4.27
C ALA A 36 -3.78 -0.95 -5.76
N LEU A 37 -3.02 -0.04 -6.36
CA LEU A 37 -3.13 0.32 -7.78
C LEU A 37 -2.28 -0.58 -8.68
N GLY A 38 -1.29 -1.22 -8.08
CA GLY A 38 -0.38 -2.14 -8.75
C GLY A 38 0.67 -2.66 -7.78
N MET A 39 1.53 -3.53 -8.29
CA MET A 39 2.63 -4.09 -7.55
C MET A 39 3.87 -4.17 -8.44
N TYR A 40 5.01 -3.83 -7.86
CA TYR A 40 6.33 -3.98 -8.45
C TYR A 40 7.19 -4.83 -7.52
N ASN A 41 7.93 -5.79 -8.07
CA ASN A 41 8.96 -6.52 -7.34
C ASN A 41 10.27 -6.33 -8.12
N PRO A 42 11.28 -5.66 -7.52
CA PRO A 42 12.60 -5.63 -8.12
C PRO A 42 13.17 -7.05 -8.05
N SER A 43 13.68 -7.53 -9.20
CA SER A 43 14.42 -8.79 -9.28
C SER A 43 15.48 -8.82 -8.18
N GLU A 44 15.69 -9.99 -7.58
CA GLU A 44 16.70 -10.24 -6.54
C GLU A 44 16.33 -9.78 -5.11
N THR A 45 15.08 -9.37 -4.85
CA THR A 45 14.59 -9.12 -3.48
C THR A 45 13.34 -9.93 -3.16
N ALA A 46 13.20 -10.32 -1.89
CA ALA A 46 11.96 -10.91 -1.35
C ALA A 46 10.86 -9.86 -1.09
N ASP A 47 11.13 -8.58 -1.37
CA ASP A 47 10.24 -7.48 -1.07
C ASP A 47 9.40 -7.10 -2.28
N ALA A 48 8.10 -6.95 -2.07
CA ALA A 48 7.18 -6.40 -3.05
C ALA A 48 6.83 -4.97 -2.68
N TYR A 49 6.69 -4.10 -3.66
CA TYR A 49 6.29 -2.72 -3.49
C TYR A 49 4.91 -2.53 -4.09
N PHE A 50 3.98 -2.06 -3.27
CA PHE A 50 2.62 -1.75 -3.70
C PHE A 50 2.53 -0.27 -4.06
N ILE A 51 1.84 0.01 -5.17
CA ILE A 51 1.59 1.37 -5.64
C ILE A 51 0.32 1.85 -4.96
N LEU A 52 0.43 2.88 -4.12
CA LEU A 52 -0.67 3.46 -3.34
C LEU A 52 -0.75 4.97 -3.58
N SER A 53 -1.96 5.53 -3.46
CA SER A 53 -2.21 6.98 -3.41
C SER A 53 -2.44 7.39 -1.96
N ASN A 54 -1.57 8.24 -1.42
CA ASN A 54 -1.61 8.65 0.00
C ASN A 54 -2.64 9.77 0.27
N ASP A 55 -2.70 10.28 1.50
CA ASP A 55 -3.69 11.30 1.89
C ASP A 55 -3.45 12.68 1.26
N ARG A 56 -2.27 12.88 0.67
CA ARG A 56 -1.84 14.10 -0.05
C ARG A 56 -1.96 13.99 -1.57
N ASP A 57 -2.62 12.94 -2.07
CA ASP A 57 -2.77 12.63 -3.50
C ASP A 57 -1.45 12.31 -4.23
N GLU A 58 -0.42 11.91 -3.48
CA GLU A 58 0.87 11.49 -4.03
C GLU A 58 0.88 9.98 -4.30
N ILE A 59 1.60 9.55 -5.35
CA ILE A 59 1.81 8.13 -5.66
C ILE A 59 3.10 7.65 -5.03
N TRP A 60 3.02 6.55 -4.28
CA TRP A 60 4.15 5.97 -3.57
C TRP A 60 4.26 4.47 -3.80
N PHE A 61 5.50 3.98 -3.75
CA PHE A 61 5.85 2.56 -3.77
C PHE A 61 6.14 2.13 -2.34
N ILE A 62 5.19 1.46 -1.70
CA ILE A 62 5.30 1.07 -0.29
C ILE A 62 5.69 -0.40 -0.19
N CYS A 63 6.80 -0.68 0.49
CA CYS A 63 7.24 -2.04 0.76
C CYS A 63 6.17 -2.84 1.51
N ASN A 64 5.92 -4.08 1.09
CA ASN A 64 4.92 -4.99 1.65
C ASN A 64 5.11 -5.23 3.15
N ARG A 65 6.34 -5.09 3.67
CA ARG A 65 6.61 -5.18 5.12
C ARG A 65 5.79 -4.17 5.93
N HIS A 66 5.55 -2.98 5.36
CA HIS A 66 4.74 -1.92 5.94
C HIS A 66 3.23 -2.11 5.78
N LEU A 67 2.76 -3.17 5.13
CA LEU A 67 1.36 -3.28 4.72
C LEU A 67 0.69 -4.49 5.34
N ARG A 68 -0.60 -4.35 5.66
CA ARG A 68 -1.48 -5.44 6.08
C ARG A 68 -2.76 -5.39 5.26
N THR A 69 -3.32 -6.55 4.95
CA THR A 69 -4.60 -6.64 4.23
C THR A 69 -5.73 -6.09 5.07
N VAL A 70 -6.63 -5.35 4.41
CA VAL A 70 -7.93 -4.95 4.97
C VAL A 70 -9.02 -5.81 4.37
N GLY A 71 -9.04 -5.94 3.03
CA GLY A 71 -10.00 -6.79 2.33
C GLY A 71 -9.95 -6.63 0.81
N LEU A 72 -10.84 -7.36 0.13
CA LEU A 72 -11.09 -7.27 -1.31
C LEU A 72 -12.48 -6.66 -1.54
N PHE A 73 -12.52 -5.49 -2.17
CA PHE A 73 -13.74 -4.73 -2.44
C PHE A 73 -13.75 -4.30 -3.93
N PRO A 74 -14.09 -5.22 -4.85
CA PRO A 74 -13.96 -4.96 -6.29
C PRO A 74 -14.87 -3.83 -6.80
N ASP A 75 -16.02 -3.62 -6.14
CA ASP A 75 -17.00 -2.61 -6.53
C ASP A 75 -16.65 -1.19 -6.03
N ILE A 76 -15.79 -1.08 -5.00
CA ILE A 76 -15.39 0.21 -4.43
C ILE A 76 -14.22 0.77 -5.25
N ARG A 77 -14.37 2.02 -5.71
CA ARG A 77 -13.39 2.66 -6.59
C ARG A 77 -12.53 3.73 -5.94
N ASP A 78 -12.87 4.14 -4.72
CA ASP A 78 -12.11 5.12 -3.95
C ASP A 78 -10.65 4.71 -3.80
N PHE A 79 -9.74 5.69 -3.79
CA PHE A 79 -8.33 5.39 -3.54
C PHE A 79 -8.07 4.97 -2.09
N ARG A 80 -8.92 5.44 -1.17
CA ARG A 80 -8.76 5.25 0.27
C ARG A 80 -10.08 5.50 1.01
N TYR A 81 -10.24 4.86 2.16
CA TYR A 81 -11.34 5.09 3.11
C TYR A 81 -10.86 4.97 4.55
N LEU A 82 -11.59 5.56 5.51
CA LEU A 82 -11.27 5.48 6.94
C LEU A 82 -11.64 4.11 7.51
N LEU A 83 -10.75 3.54 8.33
CA LEU A 83 -10.90 2.25 9.01
C LEU A 83 -11.72 2.34 10.30
#